data_AF-A0A931CIW1-F1
#
_entry.id   AF-A0A931CIW1-F1
#
_cell.length_a   1.000
_cell.length_b   1.000
_cell.length_c   1.000
_cell.angle_alpha   90.00
_cell.angle_beta   90.00
_cell.angle_gamma   90.00
#
_symmetry.space_group_name_H-M   'P 1'
#
loop_
_entity.id
_entity.type
_entity.pdbx_description
1 polymer ?
#
loop_
_entity_poly.entity_id
_entity_poly.type
_entity_poly.pdbx_seq_one_letter_code
_entity_poly.pdbx_strand_id
1 'polypeptide(L)'
;MKRLIVVAAVVLVVVLIGAAVLVTRRSSSAPAAGPALPAADEFAPGVCRDAADTILALARVTRQTDVAAVSDADRAELRTLQTRIWELRTEATGAVLDSMTDVVLNLGYLRVRLDTRSAEPQYLEQAEAARARLEKTCLASSAR
;
A
#
# COMPACT_ATOMS: atom_id res chain seq x y z
N MET A 1 49.77 39.37 19.83
CA MET A 1 48.46 38.69 19.94
C MET A 1 48.68 37.36 20.68
N LYS A 2 47.70 36.98 21.52
CA LYS A 2 47.68 35.94 22.58
C LYS A 2 48.27 34.57 22.15
N ARG A 3 49.27 34.00 22.83
CA ARG A 3 49.31 33.26 24.13
C ARG A 3 48.90 31.77 24.06
N LEU A 4 49.89 30.93 24.38
CA LEU A 4 49.88 29.67 25.14
C LEU A 4 49.42 28.40 24.40
N ILE A 5 50.34 27.50 24.06
CA ILE A 5 50.73 26.28 24.83
C ILE A 5 49.53 25.35 25.07
N VAL A 6 49.51 24.18 24.41
CA VAL A 6 49.42 22.87 25.10
C VAL A 6 50.16 21.83 24.25
N VAL A 7 51.31 21.40 24.78
CA VAL A 7 51.96 20.14 24.45
C VAL A 7 51.18 19.05 25.18
N ALA A 8 50.71 18.02 24.47
CA ALA A 8 50.33 16.75 25.06
C ALA A 8 50.60 15.64 24.05
N ALA A 9 51.82 15.10 24.12
CA ALA A 9 52.13 13.76 23.67
C ALA A 9 51.33 12.77 24.52
N VAL A 10 50.69 11.75 23.92
CA VAL A 10 50.56 10.40 24.50
C VAL A 10 50.19 9.42 23.37
N VAL A 11 51.21 8.62 23.02
CA VAL A 11 51.19 7.16 22.80
C VAL A 11 50.41 6.59 21.59
N LEU A 12 51.23 6.25 20.60
CA LEU A 12 51.11 5.19 19.61
C LEU A 12 50.53 3.88 20.23
N VAL A 13 49.38 3.42 19.73
CA VAL A 13 48.93 2.03 19.91
C VAL A 13 48.75 1.41 18.53
N VAL A 14 49.76 0.66 18.12
CA VAL A 14 49.70 -0.28 16.99
C VAL A 14 48.96 -1.51 17.51
N VAL A 15 47.73 -1.76 17.03
CA VAL A 15 47.10 -3.08 17.15
C VAL A 15 46.58 -3.49 15.77
N LEU A 16 47.33 -4.44 15.21
CA LEU A 16 47.02 -5.28 14.05
C LEU A 16 45.63 -5.90 14.19
N ILE A 17 44.67 -5.52 13.34
CA ILE A 17 43.49 -6.35 13.07
C ILE A 17 43.13 -6.29 11.58
N GLY A 18 43.48 -7.40 10.90
CA GLY A 18 42.81 -7.99 9.74
C GLY A 18 42.14 -7.09 8.71
N ALA A 19 42.83 -6.87 7.59
CA ALA A 19 42.20 -6.48 6.34
C ALA A 19 41.30 -7.63 5.81
N ALA A 20 40.05 -7.67 6.26
CA ALA A 20 39.01 -8.44 5.61
C ALA A 20 38.39 -7.59 4.50
N VAL A 21 38.76 -7.89 3.26
CA VAL A 21 38.13 -7.37 2.05
C VAL A 21 36.69 -7.90 2.00
N LEU A 22 35.75 -7.13 2.56
CA LEU A 22 34.33 -7.40 2.44
C LEU A 22 33.87 -6.91 1.07
N VAL A 23 33.82 -7.86 0.13
CA VAL A 23 33.05 -7.73 -1.12
C VAL A 23 31.63 -7.38 -0.73
N THR A 24 31.25 -6.12 -0.90
CA THR A 24 29.87 -5.66 -0.78
C THR A 24 29.07 -6.27 -1.92
N ARG A 25 28.54 -7.48 -1.69
CA ARG A 25 27.44 -8.03 -2.49
C ARG A 25 26.34 -6.99 -2.46
N ARG A 26 26.08 -6.36 -3.60
CA ARG A 26 24.83 -5.64 -3.86
C ARG A 26 23.71 -6.64 -3.63
N SER A 27 23.12 -6.61 -2.44
CA SER A 27 21.84 -7.22 -2.18
C SER A 27 20.86 -6.51 -3.10
N SER A 28 20.49 -7.17 -4.20
CA SER A 28 19.29 -6.83 -4.95
C SER A 28 18.14 -6.91 -3.95
N SER A 29 17.77 -5.77 -3.39
CA SER A 29 16.58 -5.62 -2.57
C SER A 29 15.41 -6.02 -3.46
N ALA A 30 14.83 -7.20 -3.20
CA ALA A 30 13.52 -7.53 -3.72
C ALA A 30 12.59 -6.34 -3.44
N PRO A 31 11.72 -5.95 -4.39
CA PRO A 31 10.76 -4.89 -4.14
C PRO A 31 10.02 -5.22 -2.85
N ALA A 32 10.00 -4.27 -1.91
CA ALA A 32 9.41 -4.46 -0.60
C ALA A 32 8.00 -5.02 -0.78
N ALA A 33 7.79 -6.28 -0.39
CA ALA A 33 6.46 -6.88 -0.41
C ALA A 33 5.59 -6.02 0.51
N GLY A 34 4.52 -5.44 -0.04
CA GLY A 34 3.56 -4.67 0.75
C GLY A 34 3.03 -5.50 1.93
N PRO A 35 2.39 -4.85 2.92
CA PRO A 35 1.85 -5.56 4.08
C PRO A 35 0.98 -6.74 3.64
N ALA A 36 1.15 -7.87 4.33
CA ALA A 36 0.37 -9.08 4.06
C ALA A 36 -1.12 -8.74 4.10
N LEU A 37 -1.85 -9.25 3.12
CA LEU A 37 -3.30 -9.10 3.08
C LEU A 37 -3.94 -10.14 4.02
N PRO A 38 -5.04 -9.78 4.71
CA PRO A 38 -5.80 -10.72 5.52
C PRO A 38 -6.44 -11.82 4.66
N ALA A 39 -6.74 -12.96 5.25
CA ALA A 39 -7.58 -13.98 4.64
C ALA A 39 -9.06 -13.54 4.62
N ALA A 40 -9.84 -14.05 3.67
CA ALA A 40 -11.24 -13.63 3.47
C ALA A 40 -12.15 -13.97 4.67
N ASP A 41 -11.84 -15.03 5.42
CA ASP A 41 -12.57 -15.45 6.61
C ASP A 41 -12.33 -14.54 7.83
N GLU A 42 -11.28 -13.72 7.82
CA GLU A 42 -11.00 -12.71 8.86
C GLU A 42 -11.94 -11.49 8.80
N PHE A 43 -12.55 -11.23 7.63
CA PHE A 43 -13.52 -10.14 7.46
C PHE A 43 -14.81 -10.42 8.23
N ALA A 44 -15.45 -9.42 8.81
CA ALA A 44 -16.71 -9.59 9.54
C ALA A 44 -17.81 -10.29 8.70
N PRO A 45 -18.61 -11.19 9.30
CA PRO A 45 -19.68 -11.88 8.58
C PRO A 45 -20.72 -10.92 7.97
N GLY A 46 -21.40 -11.36 6.92
CA GLY A 46 -22.32 -10.54 6.11
C GLY A 46 -21.57 -9.78 5.02
N VAL A 47 -22.01 -8.54 4.73
CA VAL A 47 -21.54 -7.75 3.57
C VAL A 47 -20.01 -7.60 3.48
N CYS A 48 -19.31 -7.55 4.63
CA CYS A 48 -17.85 -7.45 4.65
C CYS A 48 -17.17 -8.74 4.19
N ARG A 49 -17.72 -9.91 4.53
CA ARG A 49 -17.24 -11.20 4.06
C ARG A 49 -17.57 -11.41 2.60
N ASP A 50 -18.76 -10.99 2.17
CA ASP A 50 -19.17 -11.04 0.76
C ASP A 50 -18.33 -10.10 -0.13
N ALA A 51 -17.80 -9.02 0.44
CA ALA A 51 -16.90 -8.08 -0.22
C ALA A 51 -15.42 -8.48 -0.15
N ALA A 52 -15.04 -9.46 0.68
CA ALA A 52 -13.64 -9.74 1.02
C ALA A 52 -12.77 -10.00 -0.23
N ASP A 53 -13.18 -10.91 -1.11
CA ASP A 53 -12.45 -11.21 -2.34
C ASP A 53 -12.32 -9.99 -3.25
N THR A 54 -13.33 -9.12 -3.28
CA THR A 54 -13.31 -7.89 -4.07
C THR A 54 -12.30 -6.88 -3.49
N ILE A 55 -12.26 -6.74 -2.17
CA ILE A 55 -11.31 -5.87 -1.46
C ILE A 55 -9.87 -6.36 -1.65
N LEU A 56 -9.66 -7.67 -1.59
CA LEU A 56 -8.35 -8.31 -1.80
C LEU A 56 -7.89 -8.19 -3.25
N ALA A 57 -8.78 -8.40 -4.22
CA ALA A 57 -8.49 -8.22 -5.63
C ALA A 57 -8.13 -6.77 -5.97
N LEU A 58 -8.81 -5.79 -5.37
CA LEU A 58 -8.47 -4.38 -5.56
C LEU A 58 -7.02 -4.09 -5.18
N ALA A 59 -6.51 -4.65 -4.08
CA ALA A 59 -5.14 -4.43 -3.61
C ALA A 59 -4.09 -4.83 -4.65
N ARG A 60 -4.35 -5.85 -5.49
CA ARG A 60 -3.43 -6.24 -6.56
C ARG A 60 -3.23 -5.12 -7.59
N VAL A 61 -4.30 -4.40 -7.91
CA VAL A 61 -4.27 -3.32 -8.90
C VAL A 61 -3.82 -2.01 -8.26
N THR A 62 -4.35 -1.66 -7.08
CA THR A 62 -4.13 -0.35 -6.45
C THR A 62 -2.78 -0.22 -5.74
N ARG A 63 -2.11 -1.32 -5.41
CA ARG A 63 -0.73 -1.28 -4.86
C ARG A 63 0.36 -1.07 -5.93
N GLN A 64 -0.01 -0.99 -7.20
CA GLN A 64 0.93 -0.59 -8.25
C GLN A 64 1.39 0.85 -7.99
N THR A 65 2.69 1.11 -8.11
CA THR A 65 3.25 2.46 -7.90
C THR A 65 3.31 3.29 -9.18
N ASP A 66 3.17 2.64 -10.34
CA ASP A 66 3.23 3.28 -11.65
C ASP A 66 1.88 3.14 -12.36
N VAL A 67 1.23 4.26 -12.63
CA VAL A 67 -0.03 4.33 -13.37
C VAL A 67 0.13 3.86 -14.81
N ALA A 68 1.31 4.05 -15.41
CA ALA A 68 1.58 3.58 -16.77
C ALA A 68 1.63 2.06 -16.85
N ALA A 69 1.88 1.36 -15.73
CA ALA A 69 1.88 -0.09 -15.65
C ALA A 69 0.46 -0.70 -15.59
N VAL A 70 -0.58 0.12 -15.39
CA VAL A 70 -1.97 -0.37 -15.32
C VAL A 70 -2.44 -0.80 -16.71
N SER A 71 -2.50 -2.12 -16.89
CA SER A 71 -2.85 -2.77 -18.15
C SER A 71 -4.34 -2.59 -18.51
N ASP A 72 -4.70 -2.86 -19.77
CA ASP A 72 -6.12 -2.84 -20.18
C ASP A 72 -6.95 -3.91 -19.45
N ALA A 73 -6.33 -5.04 -19.10
CA ALA A 73 -6.95 -6.08 -18.28
C ALA A 73 -7.26 -5.56 -16.86
N ASP A 74 -6.29 -4.90 -16.21
CA ASP A 74 -6.49 -4.29 -14.90
C ASP A 74 -7.57 -3.19 -14.95
N ARG A 75 -7.60 -2.39 -16.03
CA ARG A 75 -8.64 -1.37 -16.23
C ARG A 75 -10.03 -1.99 -16.31
N ALA A 76 -10.19 -3.06 -17.08
CA ALA A 76 -11.45 -3.79 -17.19
C ALA A 76 -11.86 -4.41 -15.85
N GLU A 77 -10.89 -4.96 -15.12
CA GLU A 77 -11.12 -5.53 -13.81
C GLU A 77 -11.54 -4.49 -12.77
N LEU A 78 -10.91 -3.32 -12.74
CA LEU A 78 -11.35 -2.19 -11.90
C LEU A 78 -12.81 -1.85 -12.15
N ARG A 79 -13.31 -2.00 -13.38
CA ARG A 79 -14.73 -1.78 -13.66
C ARG A 79 -15.62 -2.80 -12.97
N THR A 80 -15.24 -4.07 -13.08
CA THR A 80 -15.95 -5.19 -12.48
C THR A 80 -15.95 -5.09 -10.95
N LEU A 81 -14.78 -4.82 -10.35
CA LEU A 81 -14.62 -4.67 -8.91
C LEU A 81 -15.43 -3.48 -8.37
N GLN A 82 -15.42 -2.33 -9.04
CA GLN A 82 -16.23 -1.18 -8.64
C GLN A 82 -17.73 -1.49 -8.70
N THR A 83 -18.21 -2.16 -9.75
CA THR A 83 -19.61 -2.60 -9.86
C THR A 83 -19.98 -3.52 -8.70
N ARG A 84 -19.12 -4.48 -8.36
CA ARG A 84 -19.37 -5.41 -7.26
C ARG A 84 -19.47 -4.71 -5.91
N ILE A 85 -18.56 -3.76 -5.61
CA ILE A 85 -18.66 -2.94 -4.38
C ILE A 85 -19.91 -2.07 -4.42
N TRP A 86 -20.28 -1.50 -5.57
CA TRP A 86 -21.50 -0.71 -5.71
C TRP A 86 -22.76 -1.50 -5.37
N GLU A 87 -22.86 -2.75 -5.85
CA GLU A 87 -23.96 -3.66 -5.56
C GLU A 87 -24.01 -4.01 -4.06
N LEU A 88 -22.90 -4.49 -3.49
CA LEU A 88 -22.83 -4.86 -2.07
C LEU A 88 -23.11 -3.69 -1.14
N ARG A 89 -22.82 -2.46 -1.58
CA ARG A 89 -23.09 -1.24 -0.81
C ARG A 89 -24.57 -1.13 -0.39
N THR A 90 -25.52 -1.64 -1.17
CA THR A 90 -26.95 -1.52 -0.83
C THR A 90 -27.33 -2.29 0.43
N GLU A 91 -26.50 -3.25 0.85
CA GLU A 91 -26.70 -4.07 2.05
C GLU A 91 -25.85 -3.58 3.24
N ALA A 92 -24.92 -2.65 3.00
CA ALA A 92 -24.06 -2.10 4.03
C ALA A 92 -24.75 -0.99 4.84
N THR A 93 -24.33 -0.82 6.09
CA THR A 93 -24.80 0.25 6.98
C THR A 93 -23.64 0.90 7.73
N GLY A 94 -23.87 2.09 8.28
CA GLY A 94 -22.91 2.82 9.12
C GLY A 94 -21.54 3.02 8.46
N ALA A 95 -20.47 2.81 9.22
CA ALA A 95 -19.11 3.05 8.75
C ALA A 95 -18.70 2.17 7.54
N VAL A 96 -19.29 0.98 7.40
CA VAL A 96 -19.02 0.10 6.24
C VAL A 96 -19.61 0.72 4.97
N LEU A 97 -20.85 1.24 5.04
CA LEU A 97 -21.49 1.95 3.94
C LEU A 97 -20.68 3.16 3.50
N ASP A 98 -20.22 3.97 4.45
CA ASP A 98 -19.41 5.16 4.17
C ASP A 98 -18.09 4.78 3.48
N SER A 99 -17.42 3.73 4.00
CA SER A 99 -16.16 3.23 3.43
C SER A 99 -16.34 2.64 2.03
N MET A 100 -17.43 1.89 1.78
CA MET A 100 -17.75 1.37 0.44
C MET A 100 -18.05 2.49 -0.54
N THR A 101 -18.75 3.54 -0.10
CA THR A 101 -19.02 4.74 -0.91
C THR A 101 -17.71 5.43 -1.32
N ASP A 102 -16.79 5.59 -0.37
CA ASP A 102 -15.47 6.19 -0.62
C ASP A 102 -14.66 5.39 -1.64
N VAL A 103 -14.64 4.06 -1.54
CA VAL A 103 -14.01 3.17 -2.53
C VAL A 103 -14.63 3.37 -3.92
N VAL A 104 -15.96 3.34 -4.03
CA VAL A 104 -16.66 3.55 -5.30
C VAL A 104 -16.27 4.88 -5.93
N LEU A 105 -16.23 5.98 -5.16
CA LEU A 105 -15.90 7.30 -5.69
C LEU A 105 -14.46 7.37 -6.18
N ASN A 106 -13.49 6.93 -5.37
CA ASN A 106 -12.08 6.99 -5.74
C ASN A 106 -11.76 6.08 -6.93
N LEU A 107 -12.37 4.89 -7.02
CA LEU A 107 -12.25 4.03 -8.20
C LEU A 107 -12.88 4.67 -9.45
N GLY A 108 -14.01 5.37 -9.29
CA GLY A 108 -14.62 6.13 -10.38
C GLY A 108 -13.68 7.21 -10.93
N TYR A 109 -13.07 8.01 -10.06
CA TYR A 109 -12.09 9.02 -10.45
C TYR A 109 -10.86 8.42 -11.13
N LEU A 110 -10.26 7.39 -10.53
CA LEU A 110 -9.11 6.68 -11.10
C LEU A 110 -9.44 6.14 -12.50
N ARG A 111 -10.57 5.45 -12.67
CA ARG A 111 -10.97 4.86 -13.95
C ARG A 111 -11.14 5.91 -15.04
N VAL A 112 -11.86 7.01 -14.74
CA VAL A 112 -12.05 8.09 -15.70
C VAL A 112 -10.70 8.63 -16.17
N ARG A 113 -9.76 8.84 -15.24
CA ARG A 113 -8.42 9.35 -15.56
C ARG A 113 -7.57 8.35 -16.32
N LEU A 114 -7.67 7.06 -16.01
CA LEU A 114 -7.01 5.99 -16.77
C LEU A 114 -7.53 5.97 -18.21
N ASP A 115 -8.84 5.97 -18.39
CA ASP A 115 -9.51 5.93 -19.69
C ASP A 115 -9.14 7.16 -20.55
N THR A 116 -9.02 8.34 -19.94
CA THR A 116 -8.57 9.57 -20.63
C THR A 116 -7.06 9.73 -20.74
N ARG A 117 -6.26 8.73 -20.29
CA ARG A 117 -4.78 8.78 -20.25
C ARG A 117 -4.23 10.00 -19.52
N SER A 118 -4.91 10.44 -18.48
CA SER A 118 -4.53 11.58 -17.62
C SER A 118 -4.44 11.21 -16.14
N ALA A 119 -4.32 9.91 -15.84
CA ALA A 119 -4.10 9.45 -14.49
C ALA A 119 -2.67 9.77 -14.04
N GLU A 120 -2.60 10.45 -12.89
CA GLU A 120 -1.41 10.72 -12.10
C GLU A 120 -1.29 9.70 -10.95
N PRO A 121 -0.07 9.45 -10.42
CA PRO A 121 0.15 8.49 -9.33
C PRO A 121 -0.78 8.64 -8.13
N GLN A 122 -1.12 9.88 -7.77
CA GLN A 122 -2.02 10.19 -6.65
C GLN A 122 -3.40 9.50 -6.75
N TYR A 123 -3.91 9.19 -7.95
CA TYR A 123 -5.20 8.52 -8.06
C TYR A 123 -5.14 7.04 -7.68
N LEU A 124 -4.01 6.35 -7.94
CA LEU A 124 -3.78 5.00 -7.44
C LEU A 124 -3.63 5.01 -5.91
N GLU A 125 -2.88 5.97 -5.38
CA GLU A 125 -2.71 6.14 -3.93
C GLU A 125 -4.04 6.40 -3.21
N GLN A 126 -4.89 7.26 -3.77
CA GLN A 126 -6.22 7.55 -3.22
C GLN A 126 -7.13 6.32 -3.26
N ALA A 127 -7.11 5.56 -4.37
CA ALA A 127 -7.86 4.32 -4.49
C ALA A 127 -7.38 3.25 -3.48
N GLU A 128 -6.06 3.07 -3.33
CA GLU A 128 -5.47 2.17 -2.34
C GLU A 128 -5.81 2.61 -0.91
N ALA A 129 -5.74 3.90 -0.62
CA ALA A 129 -6.08 4.43 0.70
C ALA A 129 -7.55 4.20 1.06
N ALA A 130 -8.47 4.38 0.10
CA ALA A 130 -9.89 4.09 0.29
C ALA A 130 -10.13 2.59 0.51
N ARG A 131 -9.49 1.72 -0.31
CA ARG A 131 -9.55 0.27 -0.16
C ARG A 131 -9.04 -0.18 1.20
N ALA A 132 -7.88 0.33 1.64
CA ALA A 132 -7.29 0.00 2.93
C ALA A 132 -8.16 0.46 4.10
N ARG A 133 -8.84 1.61 3.99
CA ARG A 133 -9.85 2.04 4.97
C ARG A 133 -11.03 1.06 5.04
N LEU A 134 -11.57 0.65 3.89
CA LEU A 134 -12.66 -0.34 3.84
C LEU A 134 -12.23 -1.68 4.45
N GLU A 135 -11.05 -2.19 4.10
CA GLU A 135 -10.49 -3.41 4.71
C GLU A 135 -10.44 -3.29 6.23
N LYS A 136 -9.83 -2.22 6.75
CA LYS A 136 -9.73 -1.98 8.19
C LYS A 136 -11.11 -1.90 8.86
N THR A 137 -12.07 -1.21 8.26
CA THR A 137 -13.44 -1.09 8.79
C THR A 137 -14.12 -2.47 8.83
N CYS A 138 -13.95 -3.28 7.80
CA CYS A 138 -14.54 -4.61 7.73
C CYS A 138 -13.88 -5.63 8.67
N LEU A 139 -12.58 -5.51 8.93
CA LEU A 139 -11.90 -6.30 9.97
C LEU A 139 -12.31 -5.86 11.37
N ALA A 140 -12.42 -4.55 11.64
CA ALA A 140 -12.81 -4.05 12.96
C ALA A 140 -14.26 -4.40 13.35
N SER A 141 -15.12 -4.63 12.35
CA SER A 141 -16.52 -5.04 12.55
C SER A 141 -16.66 -6.49 13.02
N SER A 142 -15.61 -7.31 12.96
CA SER A 142 -15.66 -8.72 13.41
C SER A 142 -15.45 -8.88 14.92
N ALA A 143 -15.00 -7.82 15.60
CA ALA A 143 -14.72 -7.80 17.03
C ALA A 143 -15.91 -7.37 17.92
N ARG A 144 -17.11 -7.21 17.34
CA ARG A 144 -18.35 -6.88 18.07
C ARG A 144 -19.35 -8.00 17.94
#